data_AF-A0A942I806-F1
#
_entry.id   AF-A0A942I806-F1
#
_cell.length_a   1.000
_cell.length_b   1.000
_cell.length_c   1.000
_cell.angle_alpha   90.00
_cell.angle_beta   90.00
_cell.angle_gamma   90.00
#
_symmetry.space_group_name_H-M   'P 1'
#
loop_
_entity.id
_entity.type
_entity.pdbx_description
1 polymer ?
#
loop_
_entity_poly.entity_id
_entity_poly.type
_entity_poly.pdbx_seq_one_letter_code
_entity_poly.pdbx_strand_id
1 'polypeptide(L)'
;MVKKALALTAILMLLAPLAVAAGPGGVKMPPGMQRRNAVAPPNVVRAERVLKQADTKFAELTALAQNDPAALKEKLLARHDALVKQAEELLANQASLPAKIATDLAAAQARALALATERAKEAKNPELAEKRLAQLKERQERTASHIAKHAEQIAARQVAHATQVLANAAAIRERIEKGEGLAVIEELREKRQEQRALRKERKWSKVTPGQ
;
A
#
# COMPACT_ATOMS: atom_id res chain seq x y z
N MET A 1 50.26 -56.12 18.70
CA MET A 1 50.95 -55.26 17.70
C MET A 1 50.07 -54.05 17.43
N VAL A 2 50.62 -52.85 17.65
CA VAL A 2 50.23 -51.54 17.09
C VAL A 2 48.77 -51.10 17.38
N LYS A 3 48.39 -50.35 18.43
CA LYS A 3 48.87 -49.05 18.96
C LYS A 3 49.02 -47.90 17.95
N LYS A 4 48.06 -47.69 17.02
CA LYS A 4 48.00 -46.45 16.18
C LYS A 4 46.59 -45.95 15.82
N ALA A 5 45.56 -46.19 16.64
CA ALA A 5 44.20 -45.70 16.36
C ALA A 5 43.65 -44.70 17.39
N LEU A 6 44.48 -44.18 18.30
CA LEU A 6 44.03 -43.33 19.41
C LEU A 6 44.51 -41.86 19.31
N ALA A 7 44.89 -41.40 18.11
CA ALA A 7 45.32 -40.02 17.88
C ALA A 7 44.35 -39.18 17.04
N LEU A 8 43.38 -39.81 16.35
CA LEU A 8 42.47 -39.08 15.45
C LEU A 8 41.23 -38.52 16.17
N THR A 9 40.84 -39.10 17.30
CA THR A 9 39.72 -38.61 18.13
C THR A 9 40.10 -37.46 19.06
N ALA A 10 41.39 -37.32 19.42
CA ALA A 10 41.86 -36.21 20.23
C ALA A 10 41.95 -34.89 19.44
N ILE A 11 42.25 -34.95 18.12
CA ILE A 11 42.36 -33.75 17.27
C ILE A 11 40.97 -33.24 16.81
N LEU A 12 39.98 -34.12 16.68
CA LEU A 12 38.59 -33.73 16.39
C LEU A 12 37.86 -33.10 17.59
N MET A 13 38.40 -33.23 18.81
CA MET A 13 37.90 -32.55 20.02
C MET A 13 38.59 -31.20 20.30
N LEU A 14 39.68 -30.87 19.60
CA LEU A 14 40.42 -29.60 19.78
C LEU A 14 39.91 -28.44 18.90
N LEU A 15 38.96 -28.71 17.99
CA LEU A 15 38.27 -27.69 17.18
C LEU A 15 36.76 -27.60 17.49
N ALA A 16 36.35 -28.17 18.62
CA ALA A 16 34.96 -28.24 19.06
C ALA A 16 34.55 -27.29 20.22
N PRO A 17 35.36 -26.30 20.69
CA PRO A 17 34.83 -25.23 21.53
C PRO A 17 35.02 -23.83 20.93
N LEU A 18 34.90 -23.68 19.61
CA LEU A 18 34.63 -22.36 18.98
C LEU A 18 33.23 -22.24 18.37
N ALA A 19 32.46 -23.33 18.34
CA ALA A 19 31.10 -23.36 17.83
C ALA A 19 30.01 -23.39 18.92
N VAL A 20 30.38 -23.35 20.21
CA VAL A 20 29.45 -23.38 21.34
C VAL A 20 29.81 -22.30 22.36
N ALA A 21 29.80 -21.04 21.92
CA ALA A 21 29.82 -19.87 22.79
C ALA A 21 28.99 -18.72 22.19
N ALA A 22 27.81 -19.02 21.64
CA ALA A 22 26.78 -18.02 21.38
C ALA A 22 25.40 -18.70 21.32
N GLY A 23 24.99 -19.27 22.46
CA GLY A 23 23.57 -19.53 22.69
C GLY A 23 22.75 -18.23 22.66
N PRO A 24 21.41 -18.33 22.56
CA PRO A 24 20.49 -17.21 22.31
C PRO A 24 20.33 -16.19 23.46
N GLY A 25 21.20 -16.20 24.46
CA GLY A 25 21.28 -15.21 25.52
C GLY A 25 22.61 -15.35 26.24
N GLY A 26 23.45 -14.30 26.26
CA GLY A 26 24.73 -14.43 26.96
C GLY A 26 25.82 -13.39 26.72
N VAL A 27 25.64 -12.40 25.84
CA VAL A 27 26.49 -11.19 25.85
C VAL A 27 25.57 -9.99 25.80
N LYS A 28 25.49 -9.24 26.90
CA LYS A 28 24.93 -7.89 26.87
C LYS A 28 25.78 -7.11 25.86
N MET A 29 25.15 -6.70 24.75
CA MET A 29 25.81 -5.82 23.79
C MET A 29 26.39 -4.61 24.52
N PRO A 30 27.59 -4.13 24.13
CA PRO A 30 28.18 -2.95 24.72
C PRO A 30 27.21 -1.76 24.63
N PRO A 31 27.13 -0.91 25.67
CA PRO A 31 26.21 0.21 25.71
C PRO A 31 26.58 1.16 24.55
N GLY A 32 25.68 1.29 23.57
CA GLY A 32 25.89 2.08 22.35
C GLY A 32 25.58 1.34 21.05
N MET A 33 25.55 0.00 21.06
CA MET A 33 25.06 -0.77 19.91
C MET A 33 23.56 -0.97 19.99
N GLN A 34 22.80 -0.06 19.37
CA GLN A 34 21.41 -0.34 19.04
C GLN A 34 21.38 -1.50 18.05
N ARG A 35 20.70 -2.60 18.40
CA ARG A 35 20.22 -3.56 17.40
C ARG A 35 19.34 -2.75 16.43
N ARG A 36 19.87 -2.43 15.26
CA ARG A 36 19.02 -2.01 14.13
C ARG A 36 18.21 -3.24 13.76
N ASN A 37 17.10 -3.45 14.44
CA ASN A 37 16.09 -4.38 13.97
C ASN A 37 15.72 -3.89 12.58
N ALA A 38 16.01 -4.70 11.55
CA ALA A 38 15.57 -4.46 10.19
C ALA A 38 14.04 -4.61 10.16
N VAL A 39 13.33 -3.66 10.77
CA VAL A 39 11.88 -3.61 10.77
C VAL A 39 11.51 -3.19 9.36
N ALA A 40 10.99 -4.15 8.58
CA ALA A 40 10.49 -3.87 7.24
C ALA A 40 9.52 -2.68 7.30
N PRO A 41 9.54 -1.77 6.31
CA PRO A 41 8.68 -0.59 6.32
C PRO A 41 7.22 -0.99 6.57
N PRO A 42 6.42 -0.22 7.32
CA PRO A 42 5.04 -0.58 7.65
C PRO A 42 4.18 -0.86 6.41
N ASN A 43 4.46 -0.19 5.28
CA ASN A 43 3.80 -0.42 3.99
C ASN A 43 4.11 -1.80 3.41
N VAL A 44 5.34 -2.27 3.60
CA VAL A 44 5.79 -3.59 3.17
C VAL A 44 5.11 -4.68 4.01
N VAL A 45 5.01 -4.49 5.32
CA VAL A 45 4.35 -5.44 6.24
C VAL A 45 2.84 -5.53 5.94
N ARG A 46 2.17 -4.39 5.70
CA ARG A 46 0.75 -4.39 5.30
C ARG A 46 0.55 -5.13 3.99
N ALA A 47 1.38 -4.87 2.99
CA ALA A 47 1.22 -5.52 1.71
C ALA A 47 1.51 -7.03 1.76
N GLU A 48 2.48 -7.48 2.56
CA GLU A 48 2.71 -8.91 2.80
C GLU A 48 1.52 -9.58 3.50
N ARG A 49 0.88 -8.89 4.46
CA ARG A 49 -0.32 -9.39 5.12
C ARG A 49 -1.48 -9.54 4.13
N VAL A 50 -1.71 -8.53 3.30
CA VAL A 50 -2.74 -8.58 2.24
C VAL A 50 -2.45 -9.75 1.30
N LEU A 51 -1.20 -9.90 0.85
CA LEU A 51 -0.82 -11.00 -0.03
C LEU A 51 -1.08 -12.37 0.62
N LYS A 52 -0.73 -12.56 1.91
CA LYS A 52 -0.98 -13.82 2.63
C LYS A 52 -2.46 -14.16 2.75
N GLN A 53 -3.30 -13.19 3.13
CA GLN A 53 -4.76 -13.36 3.19
C GLN A 53 -5.36 -13.71 1.82
N ALA A 54 -4.72 -13.26 0.76
CA ALA A 54 -5.17 -13.51 -0.59
C ALA A 54 -4.83 -14.94 -1.06
N ASP A 55 -3.70 -15.51 -0.59
CA ASP A 55 -3.37 -16.92 -0.85
C ASP A 55 -4.31 -17.89 -0.15
N THR A 56 -4.66 -17.61 1.11
CA THR A 56 -5.58 -18.47 1.86
C THR A 56 -6.93 -18.51 1.16
N LYS A 57 -7.42 -17.34 0.71
CA LYS A 57 -8.63 -17.24 -0.11
C LYS A 57 -8.51 -17.98 -1.46
N PHE A 58 -7.33 -18.06 -2.06
CA PHE A 58 -7.14 -18.85 -3.26
C PHE A 58 -7.19 -20.35 -2.98
N ALA A 59 -6.54 -20.82 -1.92
CA ALA A 59 -6.61 -22.23 -1.52
C ALA A 59 -8.07 -22.66 -1.27
N GLU A 60 -8.86 -21.81 -0.60
CA GLU A 60 -10.30 -22.03 -0.42
C GLU A 60 -11.06 -22.13 -1.75
N LEU A 61 -10.77 -21.25 -2.72
CA LEU A 61 -11.44 -21.25 -4.03
C LEU A 61 -10.99 -22.44 -4.90
N THR A 62 -9.72 -22.83 -4.85
CA THR A 62 -9.21 -24.02 -5.54
C THR A 62 -9.81 -25.30 -4.97
N ALA A 63 -9.92 -25.41 -3.64
CA ALA A 63 -10.59 -26.53 -2.99
C ALA A 63 -12.09 -26.57 -3.35
N LEU A 64 -12.75 -25.42 -3.43
CA LEU A 64 -14.15 -25.35 -3.87
C LEU A 64 -14.30 -25.78 -5.33
N ALA A 65 -13.37 -25.38 -6.21
CA ALA A 65 -13.41 -25.72 -7.64
C ALA A 65 -13.31 -27.22 -7.92
N GLN A 66 -12.55 -27.95 -7.09
CA GLN A 66 -12.38 -29.41 -7.21
C GLN A 66 -13.62 -30.18 -6.76
N ASN A 67 -14.39 -29.62 -5.82
CA ASN A 67 -15.52 -30.31 -5.20
C ASN A 67 -16.87 -29.92 -5.81
N ASP A 68 -17.06 -28.64 -6.13
CA ASP A 68 -18.30 -28.08 -6.65
C ASP A 68 -18.05 -26.88 -7.59
N PRO A 69 -17.92 -27.13 -8.91
CA PRO A 69 -17.67 -26.07 -9.89
C PRO A 69 -18.87 -25.12 -10.04
N ALA A 70 -20.09 -25.55 -9.71
CA ALA A 70 -21.28 -24.70 -9.76
C ALA A 70 -21.28 -23.69 -8.60
N ALA A 71 -21.00 -24.15 -7.39
CA ALA A 71 -20.84 -23.26 -6.22
C ALA A 71 -19.65 -22.31 -6.38
N LEU A 72 -18.58 -22.73 -7.07
CA LEU A 72 -17.47 -21.84 -7.42
C LEU A 72 -17.92 -20.69 -8.32
N LYS A 73 -18.67 -21.00 -9.39
CA LYS A 73 -19.20 -20.00 -10.31
C LYS A 73 -20.04 -18.97 -9.57
N GLU A 74 -20.98 -19.41 -8.73
CA GLU A 74 -21.83 -18.52 -7.94
C GLU A 74 -21.02 -17.63 -6.98
N LYS A 75 -20.06 -18.21 -6.26
CA LYS A 75 -19.21 -17.46 -5.31
C LYS A 75 -18.31 -16.43 -6.00
N LEU A 76 -17.81 -16.74 -7.20
CA LEU A 76 -17.00 -15.81 -7.99
C LEU A 76 -17.85 -14.67 -8.54
N LEU A 77 -19.05 -14.97 -9.05
CA LEU A 77 -20.00 -13.96 -9.52
C LEU A 77 -20.45 -13.03 -8.38
N ALA A 78 -20.81 -13.56 -7.22
CA ALA A 78 -21.19 -12.75 -6.06
C ALA A 78 -20.06 -11.81 -5.59
N ARG A 79 -18.80 -12.29 -5.60
CA ARG A 79 -17.64 -11.46 -5.30
C ARG A 79 -17.38 -10.40 -6.38
N HIS A 80 -17.59 -10.75 -7.64
CA HIS A 80 -17.50 -9.82 -8.75
C HIS A 80 -18.54 -8.70 -8.60
N ASP A 81 -19.80 -9.04 -8.35
CA ASP A 81 -20.88 -8.06 -8.24
C ASP A 81 -20.66 -7.11 -7.05
N ALA A 82 -20.13 -7.61 -5.94
CA ALA A 82 -19.70 -6.77 -4.83
C ALA A 82 -18.57 -5.79 -5.21
N LEU A 83 -17.59 -6.23 -6.02
CA LEU A 83 -16.51 -5.37 -6.50
C LEU A 83 -17.00 -4.33 -7.52
N VAL A 84 -17.93 -4.71 -8.40
CA VAL A 84 -18.57 -3.79 -9.34
C VAL A 84 -19.35 -2.72 -8.59
N LYS A 85 -20.18 -3.12 -7.61
CA LYS A 85 -20.93 -2.18 -6.79
C LYS A 85 -20.00 -1.20 -6.05
N GLN A 86 -18.89 -1.68 -5.50
CA GLN A 86 -17.88 -0.81 -4.88
C GLN A 86 -17.22 0.14 -5.89
N ALA A 87 -16.95 -0.33 -7.11
CA ALA A 87 -16.38 0.51 -8.16
C ALA A 87 -17.37 1.58 -8.65
N GLU A 88 -18.66 1.24 -8.76
CA GLU A 88 -19.75 2.18 -9.09
C GLU A 88 -19.93 3.22 -7.98
N GLU A 89 -19.97 2.79 -6.72
CA GLU A 89 -20.02 3.69 -5.57
C GLU A 89 -18.80 4.62 -5.54
N LEU A 90 -17.60 4.10 -5.82
CA LEU A 90 -16.41 4.92 -5.95
C LEU A 90 -16.53 5.92 -7.09
N LEU A 91 -16.97 5.51 -8.28
CA LEU A 91 -17.17 6.41 -9.42
C LEU A 91 -18.18 7.53 -9.11
N ALA A 92 -19.32 7.18 -8.51
CA ALA A 92 -20.35 8.13 -8.11
C ALA A 92 -19.81 9.13 -7.06
N ASN A 93 -19.05 8.63 -6.08
CA ASN A 93 -18.40 9.49 -5.09
C ASN A 93 -17.32 10.39 -5.73
N GLN A 94 -16.55 9.89 -6.71
CA GLN A 94 -15.50 10.66 -7.37
C GLN A 94 -16.03 11.77 -8.27
N ALA A 95 -17.19 11.59 -8.90
CA ALA A 95 -17.80 12.64 -9.72
C ALA A 95 -18.13 13.91 -8.92
N SER A 96 -18.45 13.77 -7.62
CA SER A 96 -18.86 14.90 -6.75
C SER A 96 -17.72 15.48 -5.89
N LEU A 97 -16.64 14.73 -5.68
CA LEU A 97 -15.56 15.09 -4.77
C LEU A 97 -14.81 16.39 -5.14
N PRO A 98 -14.37 16.61 -6.40
CA PRO A 98 -13.67 17.84 -6.77
C PRO A 98 -14.54 19.09 -6.59
N ALA A 99 -15.81 19.01 -6.99
CA ALA A 99 -16.76 20.10 -6.83
C ALA A 99 -16.95 20.45 -5.35
N LYS A 100 -17.13 19.43 -4.50
CA LYS A 100 -17.27 19.60 -3.04
C LYS A 100 -16.02 20.20 -2.40
N ILE A 101 -14.83 19.72 -2.79
CA ILE A 101 -13.55 20.27 -2.29
C ILE A 101 -13.42 21.74 -2.70
N ALA A 102 -13.78 22.10 -3.92
CA ALA A 102 -13.72 23.49 -4.38
C ALA A 102 -14.70 24.40 -3.60
N THR A 103 -15.94 23.97 -3.36
CA THR A 103 -16.91 24.74 -2.57
C THR A 103 -16.53 24.85 -1.10
N ASP A 104 -16.09 23.76 -0.46
CA ASP A 104 -15.66 23.77 0.95
C ASP A 104 -14.43 24.68 1.15
N LEU A 105 -13.49 24.64 0.19
CA LEU A 105 -12.28 25.46 0.24
C LEU A 105 -12.61 26.94 0.00
N ALA A 106 -13.48 27.26 -0.95
CA ALA A 106 -13.97 28.62 -1.17
C ALA A 106 -14.70 29.17 0.06
N ALA A 107 -15.54 28.36 0.71
CA ALA A 107 -16.24 28.75 1.93
C ALA A 107 -15.28 29.00 3.10
N ALA A 108 -14.27 28.14 3.28
CA ALA A 108 -13.24 28.33 4.30
C ALA A 108 -12.40 29.60 4.03
N GLN A 109 -12.01 29.83 2.78
CA GLN A 109 -11.26 31.04 2.38
C GLN A 109 -12.09 32.31 2.57
N ALA A 110 -13.38 32.30 2.24
CA ALA A 110 -14.27 33.43 2.45
C ALA A 110 -14.40 33.80 3.93
N ARG A 111 -14.54 32.81 4.83
CA ARG A 111 -14.56 33.04 6.29
C ARG A 111 -13.23 33.59 6.80
N ALA A 112 -12.12 33.01 6.35
CA ALA A 112 -10.79 33.46 6.75
C ALA A 112 -10.50 34.90 6.27
N LEU A 113 -10.92 35.23 5.05
CA LEU A 113 -10.78 36.57 4.48
C LEU A 113 -11.70 37.58 5.20
N ALA A 114 -12.93 37.21 5.53
CA ALA A 114 -13.84 38.04 6.30
C ALA A 114 -13.23 38.40 7.66
N LEU A 115 -12.71 37.40 8.39
CA LEU A 115 -12.02 37.60 9.66
C LEU A 115 -10.77 38.49 9.50
N ALA A 116 -9.97 38.25 8.47
CA ALA A 116 -8.81 39.09 8.18
C ALA A 116 -9.20 40.54 7.84
N THR A 117 -10.35 40.75 7.20
CA THR A 117 -10.89 42.06 6.86
C THR A 117 -11.39 42.80 8.10
N GLU A 118 -12.07 42.11 9.00
CA GLU A 118 -12.47 42.68 10.30
C GLU A 118 -11.24 43.08 11.12
N ARG A 119 -10.24 42.20 11.22
CA ARG A 119 -8.97 42.50 11.91
C ARG A 119 -8.18 43.63 11.27
N ALA A 120 -8.27 43.81 9.95
CA ALA A 120 -7.59 44.91 9.25
C ALA A 120 -8.21 46.27 9.58
N LYS A 121 -9.54 46.35 9.78
CA LYS A 121 -10.23 47.59 10.20
C LYS A 121 -9.83 48.05 11.61
N GLU A 122 -9.46 47.11 12.48
CA GLU A 122 -9.02 47.37 13.85
C GLU A 122 -7.53 47.69 13.97
N ALA A 123 -6.77 47.59 12.87
CA ALA A 123 -5.32 47.74 12.90
C ALA A 123 -4.91 49.20 13.10
N LYS A 124 -3.93 49.43 14.00
CA LYS A 124 -3.34 50.77 14.24
C LYS A 124 -2.60 51.36 13.03
N ASN A 125 -2.27 50.54 12.03
CA ASN A 125 -1.63 50.97 10.78
C ASN A 125 -2.46 50.44 9.59
N PRO A 126 -3.36 51.27 9.02
CA PRO A 126 -4.30 50.84 7.98
C PRO A 126 -3.61 50.53 6.65
N GLU A 127 -2.61 51.32 6.24
CA GLU A 127 -1.92 51.12 4.97
C GLU A 127 -1.18 49.78 4.89
N LEU A 128 -0.53 49.37 5.99
CA LEU A 128 0.14 48.08 6.05
C LEU A 128 -0.87 46.91 6.08
N ALA A 129 -2.03 47.11 6.71
CA ALA A 129 -3.10 46.12 6.78
C ALA A 129 -3.75 45.89 5.40
N GLU A 130 -4.01 46.95 4.64
CA GLU A 130 -4.52 46.87 3.27
C GLU A 130 -3.56 46.14 2.34
N LYS A 131 -2.25 46.45 2.40
CA LYS A 131 -1.22 45.75 1.60
C LYS A 131 -1.18 44.25 1.91
N ARG A 132 -1.26 43.87 3.18
CA ARG A 132 -1.28 42.45 3.59
C ARG A 132 -2.57 41.74 3.18
N LEU A 133 -3.69 42.43 3.25
CA LEU A 133 -5.00 41.89 2.84
C LEU A 133 -5.04 41.65 1.33
N ALA A 134 -4.48 42.57 0.53
CA ALA A 134 -4.32 42.38 -0.91
C ALA A 134 -3.41 41.19 -1.24
N GLN A 135 -2.25 41.06 -0.58
CA GLN A 135 -1.36 39.91 -0.74
C GLN A 135 -2.01 38.59 -0.33
N LEU A 136 -2.85 38.59 0.70
CA LEU A 136 -3.56 37.40 1.17
C LEU A 136 -4.62 36.94 0.16
N LYS A 137 -5.38 37.88 -0.43
CA LYS A 137 -6.33 37.59 -1.52
C LYS A 137 -5.64 36.97 -2.73
N GLU A 138 -4.55 37.57 -3.20
CA GLU A 138 -3.78 37.05 -4.33
C GLU A 138 -3.24 35.64 -4.08
N ARG A 139 -2.74 35.36 -2.86
CA ARG A 139 -2.31 34.01 -2.46
C ARG A 139 -3.48 33.03 -2.38
N GLN A 140 -4.65 33.46 -1.92
CA GLN A 140 -5.85 32.63 -1.86
C GLN A 140 -6.33 32.21 -3.26
N GLU A 141 -6.34 33.13 -4.21
CA GLU A 141 -6.72 32.85 -5.60
C GLU A 141 -5.75 31.84 -6.25
N ARG A 142 -4.44 32.05 -6.07
CA ARG A 142 -3.41 31.12 -6.57
C ARG A 142 -3.53 29.73 -5.95
N THR A 143 -3.74 29.65 -4.64
CA THR A 143 -3.88 28.36 -3.94
C THR A 143 -5.16 27.64 -4.33
N ALA A 144 -6.29 28.35 -4.46
CA ALA A 144 -7.56 27.79 -4.93
C ALA A 144 -7.41 27.20 -6.34
N SER A 145 -6.79 27.95 -7.27
CA SER A 145 -6.51 27.47 -8.63
C SER A 145 -5.62 26.22 -8.65
N HIS A 146 -4.55 26.21 -7.84
CA HIS A 146 -3.67 25.05 -7.75
C HIS A 146 -4.38 23.81 -7.18
N ILE A 147 -5.19 23.99 -6.13
CA ILE A 147 -5.93 22.88 -5.51
C ILE A 147 -7.00 22.34 -6.45
N ALA A 148 -7.73 23.21 -7.16
CA ALA A 148 -8.70 22.79 -8.17
C ALA A 148 -8.04 21.91 -9.24
N LYS A 149 -6.88 22.34 -9.77
CA LYS A 149 -6.12 21.56 -10.75
C LYS A 149 -5.69 20.18 -10.23
N HIS A 150 -5.22 20.08 -8.98
CA HIS A 150 -4.83 18.78 -8.40
C HIS A 150 -6.04 17.91 -8.09
N ALA A 151 -7.16 18.49 -7.63
CA ALA A 151 -8.40 17.76 -7.39
C ALA A 151 -8.94 17.13 -8.68
N GLU A 152 -8.93 17.89 -9.78
CA GLU A 152 -9.27 17.38 -11.12
C GLU A 152 -8.34 16.25 -11.56
N GLN A 153 -7.02 16.39 -11.35
CA GLN A 153 -6.06 15.33 -11.69
C GLN A 153 -6.26 14.06 -10.86
N ILE A 154 -6.55 14.20 -9.56
CA ILE A 154 -6.80 13.06 -8.68
C ILE A 154 -8.09 12.35 -9.10
N ALA A 155 -9.16 13.11 -9.35
CA ALA A 155 -10.42 12.55 -9.82
C ALA A 155 -10.26 11.86 -11.17
N ALA A 156 -9.58 12.49 -12.14
CA ALA A 156 -9.31 11.87 -13.44
C ALA A 156 -8.53 10.55 -13.32
N ARG A 157 -7.50 10.50 -12.45
CA ARG A 157 -6.75 9.26 -12.18
C ARG A 157 -7.63 8.19 -11.54
N GLN A 158 -8.52 8.57 -10.62
CA GLN A 158 -9.39 7.62 -9.93
C GLN A 158 -10.52 7.11 -10.83
N VAL A 159 -11.08 7.97 -11.69
CA VAL A 159 -12.04 7.58 -12.72
C VAL A 159 -11.36 6.61 -13.70
N ALA A 160 -10.19 6.95 -14.23
CA ALA A 160 -9.44 6.06 -15.12
C ALA A 160 -9.14 4.71 -14.47
N HIS A 161 -8.69 4.71 -13.21
CA HIS A 161 -8.46 3.48 -12.46
C HIS A 161 -9.75 2.67 -12.27
N ALA A 162 -10.86 3.30 -11.89
CA ALA A 162 -12.14 2.62 -11.70
C ALA A 162 -12.70 2.06 -13.03
N THR A 163 -12.60 2.80 -14.13
CA THR A 163 -12.95 2.29 -15.48
C THR A 163 -12.09 1.09 -15.85
N GLN A 164 -10.80 1.11 -15.56
CA GLN A 164 -9.91 -0.03 -15.80
C GLN A 164 -10.28 -1.24 -14.93
N VAL A 165 -10.64 -1.03 -13.66
CA VAL A 165 -11.11 -2.09 -12.78
C VAL A 165 -12.42 -2.70 -13.31
N LEU A 166 -13.38 -1.88 -13.75
CA LEU A 166 -14.63 -2.35 -14.34
C LEU A 166 -14.41 -3.13 -15.64
N ALA A 167 -13.54 -2.64 -16.54
CA ALA A 167 -13.21 -3.33 -17.78
C ALA A 167 -12.54 -4.69 -17.53
N ASN A 168 -11.58 -4.74 -16.61
CA ASN A 168 -10.94 -6.00 -16.20
C ASN A 168 -11.94 -6.94 -15.52
N ALA A 169 -12.86 -6.41 -14.71
CA ALA A 169 -13.89 -7.19 -14.04
C ALA A 169 -14.85 -7.82 -15.04
N ALA A 170 -15.32 -7.06 -16.04
CA ALA A 170 -16.15 -7.56 -17.13
C ALA A 170 -15.45 -8.69 -17.91
N ALA A 171 -14.17 -8.51 -18.26
CA ALA A 171 -13.38 -9.54 -18.94
C ALA A 171 -13.25 -10.84 -18.11
N ILE A 172 -13.09 -10.70 -16.78
CA ILE A 172 -13.04 -11.86 -15.87
C ILE A 172 -14.40 -12.55 -15.80
N ARG A 173 -15.49 -11.79 -15.73
CA ARG A 173 -16.86 -12.33 -15.70
C ARG A 173 -17.16 -13.16 -16.94
N GLU A 174 -16.85 -12.65 -18.14
CA GLU A 174 -17.05 -13.39 -19.39
C GLU A 174 -16.30 -14.74 -19.39
N ARG A 175 -15.08 -14.77 -18.85
CA ARG A 175 -14.29 -16.01 -18.72
C ARG A 175 -14.89 -16.98 -17.70
N ILE A 176 -15.38 -16.47 -16.56
CA ILE A 176 -16.09 -17.29 -15.57
C ILE A 176 -17.38 -17.87 -16.16
N GLU A 177 -18.14 -17.08 -16.92
CA GLU A 177 -19.37 -17.52 -17.58
C GLU A 177 -19.11 -18.61 -18.61
N LYS A 178 -17.97 -18.56 -19.33
CA LYS A 178 -17.47 -19.60 -20.25
C LYS A 178 -16.93 -20.86 -19.55
N GLY A 179 -16.93 -20.91 -18.22
CA GLY A 179 -16.44 -22.06 -17.44
C GLY A 179 -14.92 -22.06 -17.18
N GLU A 180 -14.20 -21.01 -17.57
CA GLU A 180 -12.74 -20.89 -17.35
C GLU A 180 -12.39 -20.37 -15.95
N GLY A 181 -13.33 -20.40 -14.99
CA GLY A 181 -13.15 -19.81 -13.66
C GLY A 181 -11.91 -20.34 -12.92
N LEU A 182 -11.56 -21.61 -13.11
CA LEU A 182 -10.33 -22.20 -12.53
C LEU A 182 -9.06 -21.66 -13.20
N ALA A 183 -9.04 -21.56 -14.54
CA ALA A 183 -7.91 -20.98 -15.28
C ALA A 183 -7.68 -19.51 -14.92
N VAL A 184 -8.76 -18.73 -14.71
CA VAL A 184 -8.67 -17.36 -14.21
C VAL A 184 -8.01 -17.31 -12.82
N ILE A 185 -8.37 -18.23 -11.92
CA ILE A 185 -7.78 -18.31 -10.58
C ILE A 185 -6.29 -18.64 -10.65
N GLU A 186 -5.91 -19.59 -11.50
CA GLU A 186 -4.51 -20.01 -11.66
C GLU A 186 -3.65 -18.87 -12.23
N GLU A 187 -4.12 -18.18 -13.26
CA GLU A 187 -3.43 -17.02 -13.84
C GLU A 187 -3.25 -15.89 -12.80
N LEU A 188 -4.27 -15.63 -11.97
CA LEU A 188 -4.18 -14.63 -10.90
C LEU A 188 -3.22 -15.06 -9.79
N ARG A 189 -3.06 -16.37 -9.54
CA ARG A 189 -2.10 -16.92 -8.57
C ARG A 189 -0.68 -16.73 -9.08
N GLU A 190 -0.41 -17.06 -10.34
CA GLU A 190 0.92 -16.91 -10.97
C GLU A 190 1.38 -15.45 -10.93
N LYS A 191 0.56 -14.51 -11.41
CA LYS A 191 0.87 -13.06 -11.36
C LYS A 191 1.18 -12.57 -9.93
N ARG A 192 0.52 -13.13 -8.91
CA ARG A 192 0.82 -12.77 -7.50
C ARG A 192 2.11 -13.40 -6.99
N GLN A 193 2.43 -14.62 -7.40
CA GLN A 193 3.72 -15.25 -7.07
C GLN A 193 4.89 -14.49 -7.71
N GLU A 194 4.74 -14.05 -8.95
CA GLU A 194 5.69 -13.15 -9.63
C GLU A 194 5.84 -11.83 -8.87
N GLN A 195 4.75 -11.17 -8.47
CA GLN A 195 4.82 -9.94 -7.67
C GLN A 195 5.52 -10.13 -6.32
N ARG A 196 5.36 -11.30 -5.70
CA ARG A 196 6.10 -11.64 -4.47
C ARG A 196 7.58 -11.87 -4.73
N ALA A 197 7.93 -12.57 -5.81
CA ALA A 197 9.30 -12.80 -6.22
C ALA A 197 10.00 -11.46 -6.49
N LEU A 198 9.41 -10.61 -7.34
CA LEU A 198 9.89 -9.25 -7.62
C LEU A 198 10.05 -8.40 -6.35
N ARG A 199 9.17 -8.55 -5.36
CA ARG A 199 9.30 -7.83 -4.08
C ARG A 199 10.39 -8.40 -3.18
N LYS A 200 10.60 -9.71 -3.16
CA LYS A 200 11.72 -10.33 -2.42
C LYS A 200 13.05 -9.87 -3.01
N GLU A 201 13.16 -9.87 -4.34
CA GLU A 201 14.33 -9.36 -5.07
C GLU A 201 14.56 -7.87 -4.77
N ARG A 202 13.52 -7.04 -4.85
CA ARG A 202 13.61 -5.59 -4.55
C ARG A 202 13.90 -5.28 -3.07
N LYS A 203 13.45 -6.11 -2.13
CA LYS A 203 13.80 -5.98 -0.70
C LYS A 203 15.28 -6.21 -0.47
N TRP A 204 15.93 -7.02 -1.29
CA TRP A 204 17.34 -7.37 -1.12
C TRP A 204 18.26 -6.39 -1.87
N SER A 205 17.80 -5.79 -2.97
CA SER A 205 18.59 -4.78 -3.71
C SER A 205 18.59 -3.38 -3.10
N LYS A 206 17.64 -3.05 -2.20
CA LYS A 206 17.59 -1.75 -1.46
C LYS A 206 18.16 -1.81 -0.03
N VAL A 207 18.74 -2.95 0.38
CA VAL A 207 19.33 -3.17 1.71
C VAL A 207 20.86 -3.37 1.62
N THR A 208 21.50 -2.84 0.58
CA THR A 208 22.92 -2.46 0.63
C THR A 208 22.98 -0.97 0.98
N PRO A 209 23.39 -0.59 2.21
CA PRO A 209 23.61 0.81 2.55
C PRO A 209 24.92 1.24 1.86
N GLY A 210 24.78 1.78 0.65
CA GLY A 210 25.87 2.25 -0.21
C GLY A 210 25.38 3.08 -1.40
N GLN A 211 24.13 3.58 -1.34
CA GLN A 211 23.55 4.64 -2.17
C GLN A 211 22.70 5.55 -1.29
#